data_AF-A0A6I4ZSE0-F1
#
_entry.id   AF-A0A6I4ZSE0-F1
#
_cell.length_a   1.000
_cell.length_b   1.000
_cell.length_c   1.000
_cell.angle_alpha   90.00
_cell.angle_beta   90.00
_cell.angle_gamma   90.00
#
_symmetry.space_group_name_H-M   'P 1'
#
loop_
_entity.id
_entity.type
_entity.pdbx_description
1 polymer ?
#
loop_
_entity_poly.entity_id
_entity_poly.type
_entity_poly.pdbx_seq_one_letter_code
_entity_poly.pdbx_strand_id
1 'polypeptide(L)'
;MHSLTFRGLVRRRVANSRWLLASVLAGVVAAATLVSAVPVYVSSLTQLSINLEIDNLGRSGSTAFIFTNNLILTESRFQEIEQIVGDAVDSHILPAYDDRERILSSHNLWIDAGGISEPTSLAPPAAIVRNLTNSDFYIKLVSGAHASPTVQDGPDGPIIEAVVSENASKLYGVGAGDEVKVGVSQEAPARVTVRIVGVADNTSLDGTLVSIASGMLNPPTLYDPESGPPPLPLFITEQAVSDAISTTLPGMVMDASDLPSYRPSAAAAYNFEINAGEASEFGIRVGDAVRFSGIPDHVGDTCE
;
A
#
# COMPACT_ATOMS: atom_id res chain seq x y z
N MET A 1 20.16 2.33 98.86
CA MET A 1 20.43 1.63 97.59
C MET A 1 19.12 1.43 96.85
N HIS A 2 18.84 2.19 95.79
CA HIS A 2 17.62 2.01 94.99
C HIS A 2 17.78 0.79 94.06
N SER A 3 16.81 -0.13 94.09
CA SER A 3 16.83 -1.30 93.21
C SER A 3 16.65 -0.85 91.76
N LEU A 4 17.64 -1.14 90.93
CA LEU A 4 17.53 -0.94 89.49
C LEU A 4 16.61 -2.03 88.94
N THR A 5 15.35 -1.67 88.70
CA THR A 5 14.41 -2.57 88.02
C THR A 5 14.78 -2.68 86.54
N PHE A 6 14.61 -3.87 85.95
CA PHE A 6 14.88 -4.15 84.54
C PHE A 6 14.24 -3.11 83.60
N ARG A 7 13.00 -2.70 83.89
CA ARG A 7 12.28 -1.65 83.16
C ARG A 7 13.01 -0.29 83.19
N GLY A 8 13.61 0.08 84.33
CA GLY A 8 14.37 1.32 84.47
C GLY A 8 15.68 1.30 83.67
N LEU A 9 16.38 0.16 83.65
CA LEU A 9 17.59 -0.04 82.84
C LEU A 9 17.29 0.03 81.33
N VAL A 10 16.20 -0.60 80.89
CA VAL A 10 15.75 -0.53 79.48
C VAL A 10 15.39 0.90 79.10
N ARG A 11 14.61 1.61 79.92
CA ARG A 11 14.21 3.01 79.64
C ARG A 11 15.41 3.95 79.56
N ARG A 12 16.40 3.80 80.45
CA ARG A 12 17.64 4.60 80.44
C ARG A 12 18.49 4.30 79.21
N ARG A 13 18.56 3.03 78.76
CA ARG A 13 19.30 2.64 77.55
C ARG A 13 18.63 3.15 76.28
N VAL A 14 17.31 3.07 76.18
CA VAL A 14 16.54 3.67 75.06
C VAL A 14 16.73 5.19 75.01
N ALA A 15 16.69 5.88 76.16
CA ALA A 15 16.92 7.33 76.21
C ALA A 15 18.35 7.72 75.76
N ASN A 16 19.37 6.95 76.15
CA ASN A 16 20.76 7.21 75.77
C ASN A 16 21.06 6.85 74.30
N SER A 17 20.34 5.89 73.71
CA SER A 17 20.56 5.44 72.32
C SER A 17 19.49 5.94 71.34
N ARG A 18 18.68 6.93 71.73
CA ARG A 18 17.52 7.44 70.95
C ARG A 18 17.86 7.82 69.51
N TRP A 19 19.02 8.43 69.26
CA TRP A 19 19.44 8.86 67.93
C TRP A 19 19.83 7.68 67.03
N LEU A 20 20.44 6.63 67.61
CA LEU A 20 20.82 5.43 66.90
C LEU A 20 19.60 4.54 66.60
N LEU A 21 18.63 4.49 67.50
CA LEU A 21 17.34 3.84 67.24
C LEU A 21 16.53 4.58 66.17
N ALA A 22 16.53 5.91 66.18
CA ALA A 22 15.86 6.72 65.17
C ALA A 22 16.49 6.54 63.78
N SER A 23 17.83 6.47 63.68
CA SER A 23 18.50 6.25 62.40
C SER A 23 18.25 4.85 61.83
N VAL A 24 18.27 3.82 62.67
CA VAL A 24 17.91 2.45 62.26
C VAL A 24 16.45 2.37 61.82
N LEU A 25 15.53 2.99 62.57
CA LEU A 25 14.12 3.03 62.20
C LEU A 25 13.91 3.76 60.86
N ALA A 26 14.55 4.91 60.66
CA ALA A 26 14.49 5.64 59.40
C ALA A 26 15.03 4.80 58.22
N GLY A 27 16.13 4.07 58.44
CA GLY A 27 16.67 3.15 57.43
C GLY A 27 15.73 1.99 57.11
N VAL A 28 15.10 1.38 58.12
CA VAL A 28 14.12 0.29 57.93
C VAL A 28 12.88 0.79 57.20
N VAL A 29 12.36 1.98 57.56
CA VAL A 29 11.21 2.58 56.88
C VAL A 29 11.54 2.90 55.42
N ALA A 30 12.69 3.52 55.15
CA ALA A 30 13.13 3.83 53.79
C ALA A 30 13.28 2.56 52.94
N ALA A 31 13.91 1.51 53.50
CA ALA A 31 14.06 0.22 52.84
C ALA A 31 12.70 -0.46 52.58
N ALA A 32 11.81 -0.47 53.56
CA ALA A 32 10.47 -1.05 53.40
C ALA A 32 9.64 -0.30 52.35
N THR A 33 9.71 1.03 52.31
CA THR A 33 9.04 1.85 51.28
C THR A 33 9.59 1.57 49.89
N LEU A 34 10.93 1.50 49.74
CA LEU A 34 11.57 1.15 48.47
C LEU A 34 11.14 -0.23 47.99
N VAL A 35 11.23 -1.25 48.85
CA VAL A 35 10.83 -2.63 48.50
C VAL A 35 9.34 -2.72 48.15
N SER A 36 8.49 -1.94 48.82
CA SER A 36 7.05 -1.91 48.55
C SER A 36 6.70 -1.16 47.25
N ALA A 37 7.53 -0.20 46.82
CA ALA A 37 7.31 0.58 45.61
C ALA A 37 7.82 -0.13 44.34
N VAL A 38 8.76 -1.08 44.47
CA VAL A 38 9.33 -1.81 43.32
C VAL A 38 8.26 -2.52 42.47
N PRO A 39 7.30 -3.28 43.03
CA PRO A 39 6.28 -3.94 42.23
C PRO A 39 5.42 -2.97 41.41
N VAL A 40 5.05 -1.83 42.02
CA VAL A 40 4.25 -0.78 41.35
C VAL A 40 5.07 -0.14 40.23
N TYR A 41 6.32 0.22 40.49
CA TYR A 41 7.21 0.81 39.50
C TYR A 41 7.46 -0.13 38.31
N VAL A 42 7.72 -1.42 38.56
CA VAL A 42 7.90 -2.42 37.52
C VAL A 42 6.62 -2.57 36.69
N SER A 43 5.45 -2.66 37.33
CA SER A 43 4.17 -2.75 36.62
C SER A 43 3.91 -1.52 35.74
N SER A 44 4.20 -0.31 36.23
CA SER A 44 4.05 0.91 35.43
C SER A 44 5.03 0.96 34.25
N LEU A 45 6.28 0.50 34.42
CA LEU A 45 7.23 0.39 33.31
C LEU A 45 6.77 -0.63 32.27
N THR A 46 6.23 -1.77 32.69
CA THR A 46 5.69 -2.78 31.77
C THR A 46 4.51 -2.22 30.98
N GLN A 47 3.56 -1.54 31.64
CA GLN A 47 2.45 -0.89 30.94
C GLN A 47 2.91 0.18 29.95
N LEU A 48 3.87 1.02 30.35
CA LEU A 48 4.44 2.03 29.46
C LEU A 48 5.15 1.38 28.27
N SER A 49 5.94 0.33 28.49
CA SER A 49 6.63 -0.41 27.44
C SER A 49 5.65 -1.04 26.47
N ILE A 50 4.59 -1.68 26.97
CA ILE A 50 3.53 -2.26 26.13
C ILE A 50 2.82 -1.18 25.32
N ASN A 51 2.45 -0.06 25.94
CA ASN A 51 1.79 1.03 25.21
C ASN A 51 2.70 1.62 24.13
N LEU A 52 3.98 1.83 24.43
CA LEU A 52 4.95 2.29 23.43
C LEU A 52 5.17 1.27 22.31
N GLU A 53 5.13 -0.02 22.63
CA GLU A 53 5.25 -1.10 21.65
C GLU A 53 3.99 -1.20 20.79
N ILE A 54 2.80 -1.02 21.37
CA ILE A 54 1.51 -0.90 20.66
C ILE A 54 1.49 0.33 19.75
N ASP A 55 1.93 1.49 20.26
CA ASP A 55 2.03 2.72 19.47
C ASP A 55 3.05 2.56 18.32
N ASN A 56 4.12 1.78 18.53
CA ASN A 56 5.13 1.47 17.53
C ASN A 56 4.75 0.33 16.57
N LEU A 57 3.78 -0.53 16.90
CA LEU A 57 3.32 -1.61 16.00
C LEU A 57 2.76 -1.05 14.68
N GLY A 58 2.49 0.25 14.63
CA GLY A 58 1.95 0.91 13.46
C GLY A 58 0.53 0.44 13.16
N ARG A 59 -0.10 1.07 12.18
CA ARG A 59 -1.36 0.59 11.63
C ARG A 59 -1.01 -0.21 10.39
N SER A 60 -0.76 -1.52 10.57
CA SER A 60 -0.57 -2.42 9.42
C SER A 60 -1.84 -2.37 8.58
N GLY A 61 -1.76 -1.74 7.41
CA GLY A 61 -2.89 -1.67 6.49
C GLY A 61 -3.08 -2.99 5.77
N SER A 62 -4.30 -3.28 5.33
CA SER A 62 -4.62 -4.37 4.40
C SER A 62 -5.04 -3.79 3.07
N THR A 63 -4.87 -4.54 1.98
CA THR A 63 -5.29 -4.13 0.64
C THR A 63 -6.17 -5.22 0.07
N ALA A 64 -7.39 -4.90 -0.35
CA ALA A 64 -8.23 -5.83 -1.08
C ALA A 64 -8.02 -5.66 -2.59
N PHE A 65 -8.41 -6.68 -3.35
CA PHE A 65 -8.35 -6.67 -4.81
C PHE A 65 -9.75 -6.79 -5.37
N ILE A 66 -10.13 -5.82 -6.20
CA ILE A 66 -11.38 -5.85 -6.94
C ILE A 66 -11.02 -5.81 -8.42
N PHE A 67 -11.41 -6.85 -9.16
CA PHE A 67 -11.15 -6.96 -10.58
C PHE A 67 -12.43 -6.77 -11.38
N THR A 68 -12.40 -5.87 -12.35
CA THR A 68 -13.48 -5.65 -13.32
C THR A 68 -12.93 -5.86 -14.72
N ASN A 69 -13.48 -6.84 -15.45
CA ASN A 69 -13.03 -7.13 -16.80
C ASN A 69 -13.95 -6.48 -17.85
N ASN A 70 -13.40 -6.16 -19.01
CA ASN A 70 -14.13 -5.62 -20.16
C ASN A 70 -14.86 -4.29 -19.87
N LEU A 71 -14.20 -3.37 -19.18
CA LEU A 71 -14.72 -2.05 -18.87
C LEU A 71 -14.79 -1.18 -20.14
N ILE A 72 -15.96 -0.57 -20.36
CA ILE A 72 -16.19 0.40 -21.43
C ILE A 72 -15.57 1.74 -21.01
N LEU A 73 -14.71 2.29 -21.86
CA LEU A 73 -13.83 3.42 -21.57
C LEU A 73 -14.50 4.78 -21.75
N THR A 74 -15.64 5.03 -21.14
CA THR A 74 -16.30 6.34 -21.20
C THR A 74 -16.20 7.07 -19.87
N GLU A 75 -15.99 8.38 -19.91
CA GLU A 75 -15.97 9.23 -18.72
C GLU A 75 -17.19 9.01 -17.80
N SER A 76 -18.40 8.91 -18.38
CA SER A 76 -19.62 8.64 -17.62
C SER A 76 -19.60 7.30 -16.88
N ARG A 77 -18.96 6.27 -17.45
CA ARG A 77 -18.83 4.95 -16.81
C ARG A 77 -17.78 4.97 -15.71
N PHE A 78 -16.68 5.69 -15.90
CA PHE A 78 -15.71 5.90 -14.83
C PHE A 78 -16.37 6.61 -13.65
N GLN A 79 -17.09 7.71 -13.89
CA GLN A 79 -17.81 8.44 -12.84
C GLN A 79 -18.89 7.58 -12.14
N GLU A 80 -19.63 6.76 -12.89
CA GLU A 80 -20.62 5.85 -12.30
C GLU A 80 -19.97 4.80 -11.39
N ILE A 81 -18.83 4.22 -11.80
CA ILE A 81 -18.10 3.26 -10.98
C ILE A 81 -17.51 3.93 -9.75
N GLU A 82 -16.91 5.11 -9.91
CA GLU A 82 -16.41 5.93 -8.79
C GLU A 82 -17.51 6.16 -7.75
N GLN A 83 -18.71 6.51 -8.21
CA GLN A 83 -19.86 6.72 -7.34
C GLN A 83 -20.32 5.43 -6.65
N ILE A 84 -20.47 4.32 -7.39
CA ILE A 84 -20.91 3.04 -6.82
C ILE A 84 -19.93 2.54 -5.76
N VAL A 85 -18.62 2.61 -6.06
CA VAL A 85 -17.58 2.18 -5.11
C VAL A 85 -17.54 3.13 -3.92
N GLY A 86 -17.65 4.45 -4.14
CA GLY A 86 -17.74 5.44 -3.06
C GLY A 86 -18.92 5.20 -2.13
N ASP A 87 -20.12 5.02 -2.69
CA ASP A 87 -21.34 4.75 -1.93
C ASP A 87 -21.23 3.43 -1.12
N ALA A 88 -20.59 2.41 -1.68
CA ALA A 88 -20.33 1.14 -1.00
C ALA A 88 -19.31 1.30 0.14
N VAL A 89 -18.25 2.08 -0.08
CA VAL A 89 -17.26 2.41 0.96
C VAL A 89 -17.94 3.13 2.12
N ASP A 90 -18.67 4.21 1.83
CA ASP A 90 -19.38 5.03 2.81
C ASP A 90 -20.39 4.22 3.63
N SER A 91 -21.09 3.29 2.98
CA SER A 91 -22.14 2.49 3.62
C SER A 91 -21.63 1.34 4.48
N HIS A 92 -20.43 0.81 4.22
CA HIS A 92 -20.01 -0.47 4.81
C HIS A 92 -18.66 -0.47 5.51
N ILE A 93 -17.69 0.31 5.03
CA ILE A 93 -16.28 0.13 5.42
C ILE A 93 -15.53 1.45 5.69
N LEU A 94 -16.23 2.59 5.64
CA LEU A 94 -15.67 3.92 5.87
C LEU A 94 -14.76 4.05 7.11
N PRO A 95 -15.07 3.46 8.28
CA PRO A 95 -14.20 3.60 9.46
C PRO A 95 -12.81 2.96 9.31
N ALA A 96 -12.66 2.02 8.38
CA ALA A 96 -11.41 1.31 8.11
C ALA A 96 -10.82 1.65 6.74
N TYR A 97 -11.55 2.38 5.89
CA TYR A 97 -11.08 2.78 4.56
C TYR A 97 -10.02 3.89 4.69
N ASP A 98 -8.92 3.75 3.95
CA ASP A 98 -7.84 4.74 3.90
C ASP A 98 -7.83 5.43 2.53
N ASP A 99 -7.58 4.67 1.46
CA ASP A 99 -7.53 5.19 0.09
C ASP A 99 -7.82 4.09 -0.94
N ARG A 100 -7.84 4.43 -2.23
CA ARG A 100 -7.96 3.46 -3.33
C ARG A 100 -7.17 3.90 -4.55
N GLU A 101 -6.35 2.98 -5.04
CA GLU A 101 -5.70 3.14 -6.34
C GLU A 101 -6.33 2.22 -7.38
N ARG A 102 -6.50 2.74 -8.60
CA ARG A 102 -7.01 1.96 -9.73
C ARG A 102 -5.94 1.82 -10.80
N ILE A 103 -5.82 0.61 -11.33
CA ILE A 103 -5.02 0.32 -12.51
C ILE A 103 -5.94 -0.09 -13.64
N LEU A 104 -5.87 0.62 -14.76
CA LEU A 104 -6.51 0.23 -16.01
C LEU A 104 -5.46 -0.40 -16.92
N SER A 105 -5.80 -1.52 -17.57
CA SER A 105 -4.94 -2.16 -18.56
C SER A 105 -5.74 -2.58 -19.78
N SER A 106 -5.28 -2.20 -20.97
CA SER A 106 -5.89 -2.64 -22.23
C SER A 106 -5.51 -4.08 -22.55
N HIS A 107 -6.18 -4.63 -23.56
CA HIS A 107 -5.66 -5.78 -24.30
C HIS A 107 -4.47 -5.36 -25.18
N ASN A 108 -3.77 -6.33 -25.76
CA ASN A 108 -2.66 -6.07 -26.68
C ASN A 108 -3.13 -5.27 -27.89
N LEU A 109 -2.47 -4.16 -28.13
CA LEU A 109 -2.61 -3.33 -29.32
C LEU A 109 -1.46 -3.62 -30.27
N TRP A 110 -1.75 -3.56 -31.56
CA TRP A 110 -0.70 -3.55 -32.57
C TRP A 110 0.07 -2.23 -32.49
N ILE A 111 1.38 -2.31 -32.66
CA ILE A 111 2.28 -1.14 -32.65
C ILE A 111 2.97 -1.01 -34.02
N ASP A 112 2.96 0.21 -34.57
CA ASP A 112 3.87 0.60 -35.64
C ASP A 112 5.13 1.15 -34.97
N ALA A 113 6.20 0.37 -35.05
CA ALA A 113 7.46 0.69 -34.41
C ALA A 113 8.21 1.83 -35.12
N GLY A 114 7.84 2.26 -36.33
CA GLY A 114 8.37 3.49 -36.94
C GLY A 114 9.91 3.65 -37.01
N GLY A 115 10.69 2.57 -36.85
CA GLY A 115 12.16 2.61 -36.75
C GLY A 115 12.76 2.27 -35.37
N ILE A 116 11.92 1.92 -34.39
CA ILE A 116 12.33 1.38 -33.09
C ILE A 116 12.98 0.01 -33.28
N SER A 117 13.95 -0.32 -32.42
CA SER A 117 14.61 -1.63 -32.45
C SER A 117 13.63 -2.70 -31.98
N GLU A 118 12.84 -3.23 -32.90
CA GLU A 118 11.96 -4.36 -32.60
C GLU A 118 12.82 -5.52 -32.07
N PRO A 119 12.47 -6.09 -30.90
CA PRO A 119 13.17 -7.26 -30.41
C PRO A 119 13.08 -8.37 -31.45
N THR A 120 14.18 -9.05 -31.77
CA THR A 120 14.21 -10.11 -32.78
C THR A 120 13.24 -11.23 -32.42
N SER A 121 12.04 -11.20 -33.02
CA SER A 121 10.97 -12.16 -32.74
C SER A 121 10.17 -12.47 -34.00
N LEU A 122 9.54 -13.66 -34.00
CA LEU A 122 8.57 -14.08 -35.01
C LEU A 122 7.15 -13.54 -34.74
N ALA A 123 6.88 -13.08 -33.52
CA ALA A 123 5.58 -12.52 -33.14
C ALA A 123 5.53 -11.02 -33.46
N PRO A 124 4.37 -10.49 -33.91
CA PRO A 124 4.24 -9.06 -34.14
C PRO A 124 4.41 -8.30 -32.82
N PRO A 125 5.10 -7.15 -32.82
CA PRO A 125 5.23 -6.36 -31.62
C PRO A 125 3.85 -5.87 -31.18
N ALA A 126 3.67 -5.77 -29.87
CA ALA A 126 2.44 -5.30 -29.25
C ALA A 126 2.74 -4.21 -28.24
N ALA A 127 1.76 -3.35 -28.02
CA ALA A 127 1.73 -2.39 -26.92
C ALA A 127 0.55 -2.70 -26.01
N ILE A 128 0.64 -2.26 -24.76
CA ILE A 128 -0.45 -2.29 -23.81
C ILE A 128 -0.57 -0.92 -23.17
N VAL A 129 -1.75 -0.32 -23.28
CA VAL A 129 -2.03 0.99 -22.70
C VAL A 129 -2.45 0.76 -21.26
N ARG A 130 -1.86 1.54 -20.35
CA ARG A 130 -2.11 1.44 -18.92
C ARG A 130 -2.34 2.80 -18.31
N ASN A 131 -3.16 2.85 -17.29
CA ASN A 131 -3.31 4.01 -16.43
C ASN A 131 -3.22 3.54 -14.97
N LEU A 132 -2.57 4.35 -14.14
CA LEU A 132 -2.56 4.20 -12.68
C LEU A 132 -3.07 5.53 -12.12
N THR A 133 -4.11 5.49 -11.30
CA THR A 133 -4.57 6.67 -10.56
C THR A 133 -3.40 7.24 -9.74
N ASN A 134 -3.33 8.57 -9.60
CA ASN A 134 -2.26 9.24 -8.86
C ASN A 134 -0.84 8.86 -9.33
N SER A 135 -0.66 8.47 -10.60
CA SER A 135 0.61 7.98 -11.15
C SER A 135 1.79 8.91 -10.86
N ASP A 136 1.55 10.22 -10.80
CA ASP A 136 2.62 11.22 -10.60
C ASP A 136 3.23 11.16 -9.19
N PHE A 137 2.51 10.62 -8.20
CA PHE A 137 3.02 10.39 -6.86
C PHE A 137 3.84 9.11 -6.75
N TYR A 138 3.51 8.11 -7.58
CA TYR A 138 4.10 6.76 -7.48
C TYR A 138 5.21 6.51 -8.49
N ILE A 139 5.16 7.16 -9.65
CA ILE A 139 6.13 6.97 -10.74
C ILE A 139 7.23 8.02 -10.60
N LYS A 140 8.39 7.61 -10.11
CA LYS A 140 9.61 8.41 -10.13
C LYS A 140 10.24 8.33 -11.51
N LEU A 141 10.53 9.48 -12.10
CA LEU A 141 11.17 9.55 -13.40
C LEU A 141 12.70 9.52 -13.27
N VAL A 142 13.33 8.73 -14.13
CA VAL A 142 14.77 8.78 -14.40
C VAL A 142 15.07 9.93 -15.36
N SER A 143 14.19 10.14 -16.34
CA SER A 143 14.33 11.19 -17.35
C SER A 143 12.98 11.63 -17.93
N GLY A 144 12.96 12.84 -18.50
CA GLY A 144 11.78 13.39 -19.17
C GLY A 144 10.74 13.97 -18.21
N ALA A 145 9.47 13.86 -18.59
CA ALA A 145 8.32 14.38 -17.85
C ALA A 145 7.21 13.33 -17.73
N HIS A 146 6.25 13.61 -16.84
CA HIS A 146 5.03 12.82 -16.72
C HIS A 146 4.14 13.05 -17.95
N ALA A 147 3.30 12.07 -18.27
CA ALA A 147 2.34 12.18 -19.37
C ALA A 147 1.31 13.28 -19.09
N SER A 148 1.13 14.21 -20.04
CA SER A 148 0.07 15.21 -19.95
C SER A 148 -1.33 14.58 -20.12
N PRO A 149 -2.37 15.14 -19.46
CA PRO A 149 -3.76 14.77 -19.72
C PRO A 149 -4.30 15.33 -21.04
N THR A 150 -3.56 16.23 -21.71
CA THR A 150 -4.05 16.89 -22.91
C THR A 150 -3.86 16.03 -24.16
N VAL A 151 -4.95 15.76 -24.87
CA VAL A 151 -4.92 15.13 -26.19
C VAL A 151 -4.68 16.20 -27.26
N GLN A 152 -3.73 15.95 -28.17
CA GLN A 152 -3.45 16.83 -29.30
C GLN A 152 -3.96 16.21 -30.60
N ASP A 153 -4.40 17.02 -31.55
CA ASP A 153 -4.74 16.54 -32.89
C ASP A 153 -3.47 16.28 -33.72
N GLY A 154 -3.35 15.09 -34.29
CA GLY A 154 -2.28 14.69 -35.18
C GLY A 154 -2.76 14.37 -36.59
N PRO A 155 -1.83 14.23 -37.56
CA PRO A 155 -2.18 13.95 -38.96
C PRO A 155 -2.82 12.57 -39.17
N ASP A 156 -2.50 11.60 -38.31
CA ASP A 156 -2.95 10.20 -38.42
C ASP A 156 -3.95 9.80 -37.31
N GLY A 157 -4.45 10.77 -36.55
CA GLY A 157 -5.25 10.56 -35.34
C GLY A 157 -4.73 11.37 -34.15
N PRO A 158 -5.33 11.23 -32.96
CA PRO A 158 -4.89 11.95 -31.79
C PRO A 158 -3.47 11.54 -31.36
N ILE A 159 -2.76 12.50 -30.79
CA ILE A 159 -1.46 12.33 -30.15
C ILE A 159 -1.66 12.44 -28.64
N ILE A 160 -1.22 11.40 -27.94
CA ILE A 160 -1.20 11.35 -26.47
C ILE A 160 0.22 11.16 -25.97
N GLU A 161 0.45 11.48 -24.70
CA GLU A 161 1.75 11.32 -24.07
C GLU A 161 1.76 10.08 -23.18
N ALA A 162 2.89 9.38 -23.12
CA ALA A 162 3.10 8.23 -22.26
C ALA A 162 4.46 8.24 -21.56
N VAL A 163 4.50 7.56 -20.42
CA VAL A 163 5.73 7.17 -19.73
C VAL A 163 5.95 5.67 -19.91
N VAL A 164 7.20 5.28 -20.08
CA VAL A 164 7.63 3.87 -20.14
C VAL A 164 8.60 3.57 -19.00
N SER A 165 8.69 2.32 -18.55
CA SER A 165 9.73 1.93 -17.58
C SER A 165 11.11 1.86 -18.22
N GLU A 166 12.16 1.91 -17.40
CA GLU A 166 13.53 1.73 -17.86
C GLU A 166 13.74 0.34 -18.50
N ASN A 167 13.06 -0.70 -18.00
CA ASN A 167 13.07 -2.04 -18.61
C ASN A 167 12.41 -2.05 -19.98
N ALA A 168 11.23 -1.44 -20.12
CA ALA A 168 10.55 -1.30 -21.39
C ALA A 168 11.38 -0.49 -22.40
N SER A 169 11.96 0.62 -21.94
CA SER A 169 12.88 1.47 -22.70
C SER A 169 14.06 0.69 -23.25
N LYS A 170 14.73 -0.13 -22.43
CA LYS A 170 15.87 -0.96 -22.85
C LYS A 170 15.44 -2.10 -23.79
N LEU A 171 14.32 -2.75 -23.51
CA LEU A 171 13.84 -3.90 -24.28
C LEU A 171 13.43 -3.49 -25.69
N TYR A 172 12.68 -2.39 -25.81
CA TYR A 172 12.18 -1.89 -27.08
C TYR A 172 13.12 -0.88 -27.73
N GLY A 173 14.11 -0.34 -27.02
CA GLY A 173 14.98 0.72 -27.53
C GLY A 173 14.25 2.04 -27.75
N VAL A 174 13.32 2.37 -26.85
CA VAL A 174 12.53 3.61 -26.87
C VAL A 174 12.90 4.54 -25.72
N GLY A 175 12.77 5.84 -25.89
CA GLY A 175 13.04 6.85 -24.88
C GLY A 175 12.19 8.11 -25.04
N ALA A 176 12.44 9.08 -24.17
CA ALA A 176 11.77 10.36 -24.23
C ALA A 176 12.06 11.08 -25.55
N GLY A 177 11.01 11.47 -26.27
CA GLY A 177 11.05 12.08 -27.60
C GLY A 177 10.62 11.14 -28.73
N ASP A 178 10.58 9.82 -28.49
CA ASP A 178 10.15 8.85 -29.49
C ASP A 178 8.62 8.80 -29.60
N GLU A 179 8.13 8.42 -30.78
CA GLU A 179 6.70 8.26 -31.04
C GLU A 179 6.41 6.84 -31.53
N VAL A 180 5.37 6.23 -30.98
CA VAL A 180 4.84 4.93 -31.42
C VAL A 180 3.40 5.12 -31.88
N LYS A 181 2.98 4.42 -32.94
CA LYS A 181 1.55 4.41 -33.30
C LYS A 181 0.92 3.13 -32.83
N VAL A 182 -0.23 3.22 -32.19
CA VAL A 182 -0.98 2.05 -31.72
C VAL A 182 -2.34 1.95 -32.41
N GLY A 183 -2.82 0.72 -32.59
CA GLY A 183 -4.20 0.46 -32.99
C GLY A 183 -4.59 -0.99 -32.82
N VAL A 184 -5.85 -1.32 -33.15
CA VAL A 184 -6.42 -2.64 -32.85
C VAL A 184 -5.87 -3.79 -33.72
N SER A 185 -5.36 -3.48 -34.92
CA SER A 185 -4.66 -4.43 -35.80
C SER A 185 -3.73 -3.71 -36.77
N GLN A 186 -2.94 -4.41 -37.56
CA GLN A 186 -2.07 -3.81 -38.59
C GLN A 186 -2.85 -3.12 -39.73
N GLU A 187 -4.06 -3.59 -40.03
CA GLU A 187 -4.90 -3.11 -41.12
C GLU A 187 -5.89 -2.02 -40.68
N ALA A 188 -6.06 -1.83 -39.37
CA ALA A 188 -6.98 -0.85 -38.83
C ALA A 188 -6.56 0.58 -39.26
N PRO A 189 -7.47 1.36 -39.87
CA PRO A 189 -7.16 2.72 -40.31
C PRO A 189 -7.06 3.70 -39.14
N ALA A 190 -7.76 3.42 -38.03
CA ALA A 190 -7.73 4.26 -36.85
C ALA A 190 -6.46 4.00 -36.02
N ARG A 191 -5.71 5.08 -35.74
CA ARG A 191 -4.45 5.05 -35.01
C ARG A 191 -4.43 6.13 -33.93
N VAL A 192 -3.73 5.82 -32.85
CA VAL A 192 -3.36 6.81 -31.84
C VAL A 192 -1.84 6.90 -31.82
N THR A 193 -1.31 8.10 -31.97
CA THR A 193 0.13 8.34 -31.81
C THR A 193 0.41 8.53 -30.33
N VAL A 194 1.37 7.80 -29.79
CA VAL A 194 1.79 7.89 -28.41
C VAL A 194 3.22 8.41 -28.39
N ARG A 195 3.39 9.63 -27.89
CA ARG A 195 4.69 10.25 -27.69
C ARG A 195 5.22 9.86 -26.32
N ILE A 196 6.38 9.23 -26.28
CA ILE A 196 7.05 8.88 -25.04
C ILE A 196 7.70 10.15 -24.51
N VAL A 197 7.27 10.62 -23.35
CA VAL A 197 7.75 11.89 -22.76
C VAL A 197 8.65 11.68 -21.54
N GLY A 198 8.65 10.48 -20.97
CA GLY A 198 9.46 10.16 -19.79
C GLY A 198 9.78 8.68 -19.66
N VAL A 199 10.85 8.41 -18.90
CA VAL A 199 11.28 7.07 -18.52
C VAL A 199 11.22 6.95 -16.99
N ALA A 200 10.43 6.01 -16.51
CA ALA A 200 10.24 5.72 -15.09
C ALA A 200 11.32 4.79 -14.55
N ASP A 201 11.70 5.01 -13.28
CA ASP A 201 12.54 4.10 -12.53
C ASP A 201 11.79 2.77 -12.32
N ASN A 202 12.46 1.65 -12.60
CA ASN A 202 11.92 0.32 -12.40
C ASN A 202 11.60 -0.01 -10.92
N THR A 203 12.08 0.81 -9.98
CA THR A 203 11.86 0.67 -8.53
C THR A 203 10.99 1.79 -7.95
N SER A 204 10.38 2.61 -8.82
CA SER A 204 9.73 3.86 -8.44
C SER A 204 8.59 3.73 -7.42
N LEU A 205 7.91 2.59 -7.42
CA LEU A 205 6.82 2.31 -6.50
C LEU A 205 7.36 2.06 -5.08
N ASP A 206 6.61 2.49 -4.06
CA ASP A 206 6.84 2.14 -2.65
C ASP A 206 5.51 1.64 -2.01
N GLY A 207 5.58 0.78 -0.99
CA GLY A 207 4.41 0.18 -0.31
C GLY A 207 3.72 -1.02 -1.01
N THR A 208 2.51 -1.38 -0.59
CA THR A 208 1.76 -2.57 -1.09
C THR A 208 1.47 -2.52 -2.60
N LEU A 209 1.39 -1.33 -3.18
CA LEU A 209 1.26 -1.11 -4.63
C LEU A 209 2.48 -1.64 -5.41
N VAL A 210 3.65 -1.75 -4.76
CA VAL A 210 4.91 -2.18 -5.38
C VAL A 210 4.82 -3.55 -5.98
N SER A 211 4.28 -4.56 -5.28
CA SER A 211 4.35 -5.94 -5.78
C SER A 211 3.50 -6.12 -7.04
N ILE A 212 2.36 -5.44 -7.11
CA ILE A 212 1.38 -5.57 -8.20
C ILE A 212 1.79 -4.66 -9.36
N ALA A 213 2.00 -3.39 -9.08
CA ALA A 213 2.30 -2.43 -10.13
C ALA A 213 3.74 -2.57 -10.65
N SER A 214 4.70 -3.18 -9.92
CA SER A 214 6.04 -3.45 -10.46
C SER A 214 6.02 -4.44 -11.62
N GLY A 215 5.21 -5.51 -11.54
CA GLY A 215 5.04 -6.44 -12.67
C GLY A 215 4.30 -5.79 -13.85
N MET A 216 3.55 -4.72 -13.57
CA MET A 216 2.77 -4.00 -14.57
C MET A 216 3.55 -2.88 -15.27
N LEU A 217 4.48 -2.23 -14.55
CA LEU A 217 5.38 -1.21 -15.07
C LEU A 217 6.56 -1.84 -15.81
N ASN A 218 7.07 -2.95 -15.29
CA ASN A 218 8.33 -3.52 -15.74
C ASN A 218 8.08 -4.84 -16.48
N PRO A 219 8.04 -4.82 -17.82
CA PRO A 219 7.93 -6.06 -18.56
C PRO A 219 9.17 -6.92 -18.29
N PRO A 220 9.03 -8.26 -18.25
CA PRO A 220 10.19 -9.14 -18.13
C PRO A 220 11.11 -8.94 -19.34
N THR A 221 12.40 -8.74 -19.10
CA THR A 221 13.39 -8.54 -20.17
C THR A 221 13.84 -9.86 -20.81
N LEU A 222 13.63 -10.97 -20.12
CA LEU A 222 13.82 -12.32 -20.64
C LEU A 222 12.48 -12.86 -21.12
N TYR A 223 12.42 -13.24 -22.40
CA TYR A 223 11.23 -13.77 -23.04
C TYR A 223 11.59 -14.91 -23.99
N ASP A 224 10.59 -15.74 -24.29
CA ASP A 224 10.70 -16.79 -25.29
C ASP A 224 10.62 -16.18 -26.70
N PRO A 225 11.64 -16.34 -27.57
CA PRO A 225 11.63 -15.78 -28.92
C PRO A 225 10.45 -16.23 -29.80
N GLU A 226 9.90 -17.44 -29.56
CA GLU A 226 8.73 -17.95 -30.28
C GLU A 226 7.44 -17.22 -29.88
N SER A 227 7.29 -16.95 -28.58
CA SER A 227 6.17 -16.17 -28.02
C SER A 227 6.32 -14.66 -28.22
N GLY A 228 7.55 -14.21 -28.44
CA GLY A 228 7.93 -12.82 -28.61
C GLY A 228 8.02 -12.01 -27.32
N PRO A 229 8.46 -10.75 -27.42
CA PRO A 229 8.61 -9.88 -26.26
C PRO A 229 7.24 -9.59 -25.61
N PRO A 230 7.20 -9.41 -24.29
CA PRO A 230 6.00 -8.92 -23.61
C PRO A 230 5.61 -7.53 -24.15
N PRO A 231 4.33 -7.21 -24.33
CA PRO A 231 3.88 -5.95 -24.93
C PRO A 231 4.50 -4.71 -24.26
N LEU A 232 4.84 -3.69 -25.05
CA LEU A 232 5.34 -2.40 -24.58
C LEU A 232 4.30 -1.72 -23.69
N PRO A 233 4.54 -1.57 -22.37
CA PRO A 233 3.60 -0.88 -21.51
C PRO A 233 3.74 0.64 -21.65
N LEU A 234 2.63 1.29 -22.01
CA LEU A 234 2.51 2.72 -22.21
C LEU A 234 1.62 3.30 -21.11
N PHE A 235 2.22 4.00 -20.15
CA PHE A 235 1.49 4.63 -19.05
C PHE A 235 1.00 6.00 -19.45
N ILE A 236 -0.32 6.12 -19.56
CA ILE A 236 -1.02 7.34 -19.96
C ILE A 236 -1.95 7.80 -18.84
N THR A 237 -2.47 9.01 -18.98
CA THR A 237 -3.47 9.57 -18.07
C THR A 237 -4.86 8.98 -18.33
N GLU A 238 -5.74 9.01 -17.32
CA GLU A 238 -7.14 8.57 -17.45
C GLU A 238 -7.90 9.42 -18.49
N GLN A 239 -7.56 10.71 -18.58
CA GLN A 239 -8.11 11.60 -19.60
C GLN A 239 -7.72 11.15 -21.01
N ALA A 240 -6.46 10.74 -21.23
CA ALA A 240 -6.04 10.21 -22.53
C ALA A 240 -6.74 8.88 -22.88
N VAL A 241 -7.06 8.05 -21.88
CA VAL A 241 -7.87 6.83 -22.08
C VAL A 241 -9.27 7.19 -22.61
N SER A 242 -9.95 8.13 -21.97
CA SER A 242 -11.32 8.52 -22.35
C SER A 242 -11.37 9.34 -23.64
N ASP A 243 -10.49 10.33 -23.81
CA ASP A 243 -10.59 11.30 -24.91
C ASP A 243 -9.96 10.83 -26.22
N ALA A 244 -8.92 9.97 -26.16
CA ALA A 244 -8.21 9.51 -27.36
C ALA A 244 -8.44 8.02 -27.62
N ILE A 245 -8.21 7.17 -26.62
CA ILE A 245 -8.23 5.73 -26.81
C ILE A 245 -9.66 5.24 -27.09
N SER A 246 -10.61 5.59 -26.23
CA SER A 246 -12.02 5.21 -26.36
C SER A 246 -12.68 5.74 -27.63
N THR A 247 -12.36 6.98 -28.00
CA THR A 247 -12.96 7.67 -29.16
C THR A 247 -12.41 7.15 -30.48
N THR A 248 -11.11 6.83 -30.53
CA THR A 248 -10.42 6.47 -31.77
C THR A 248 -10.43 4.97 -32.03
N LEU A 249 -10.43 4.15 -30.97
CA LEU A 249 -10.37 2.69 -31.05
C LEU A 249 -11.70 2.09 -30.54
N PRO A 250 -12.80 2.23 -31.30
CA PRO A 250 -14.13 1.82 -30.86
C PRO A 250 -14.19 0.33 -30.57
N GLY A 251 -14.86 -0.03 -29.47
CA GLY A 251 -14.97 -1.42 -29.00
C GLY A 251 -13.77 -1.89 -28.18
N MET A 252 -12.75 -1.05 -27.97
CA MET A 252 -11.74 -1.34 -26.96
C MET A 252 -12.38 -1.35 -25.58
N VAL A 253 -11.99 -2.36 -24.80
CA VAL A 253 -12.26 -2.47 -23.37
C VAL A 253 -10.95 -2.61 -22.61
N MET A 254 -10.93 -2.16 -21.36
CA MET A 254 -9.82 -2.36 -20.44
C MET A 254 -10.27 -3.18 -19.25
N ASP A 255 -9.33 -3.86 -18.62
CA ASP A 255 -9.52 -4.47 -17.32
C ASP A 255 -9.10 -3.46 -16.26
N ALA A 256 -9.88 -3.37 -15.18
CA ALA A 256 -9.63 -2.53 -14.04
C ALA A 256 -9.27 -3.41 -12.84
N SER A 257 -8.22 -3.01 -12.13
CA SER A 257 -7.86 -3.56 -10.82
C SER A 257 -7.90 -2.42 -9.81
N ASP A 258 -8.90 -2.42 -8.94
CA ASP A 258 -9.02 -1.49 -7.82
C ASP A 258 -8.36 -2.10 -6.59
N LEU A 259 -7.53 -1.28 -5.94
CA LEU A 259 -6.69 -1.63 -4.80
C LEU A 259 -7.05 -0.74 -3.61
N PRO A 260 -8.24 -0.91 -3.00
CA PRO A 260 -8.59 -0.19 -1.78
C PRO A 260 -7.65 -0.60 -0.64
N SER A 261 -7.09 0.40 0.03
CA SER A 261 -6.31 0.25 1.25
C SER A 261 -7.21 0.48 2.46
N TYR A 262 -6.97 -0.34 3.47
CA TYR A 262 -7.68 -0.31 4.74
C TYR A 262 -6.68 -0.11 5.85
N ARG A 263 -6.99 0.77 6.80
CA ARG A 263 -6.22 0.90 8.04
C ARG A 263 -7.11 0.56 9.23
N PRO A 264 -6.60 -0.21 10.19
CA PRO A 264 -7.33 -0.45 11.42
C PRO A 264 -7.57 0.88 12.15
N SER A 265 -8.76 1.02 12.73
CA SER A 265 -9.16 2.23 13.48
C SER A 265 -8.35 2.42 14.76
N ALA A 266 -7.70 1.36 15.25
CA ALA A 266 -6.77 1.35 16.37
C ALA A 266 -5.49 0.59 15.99
N ALA A 267 -4.46 0.64 16.84
CA ALA A 267 -3.27 -0.19 16.66
C ALA A 267 -3.68 -1.67 16.66
N ALA A 268 -3.23 -2.43 15.66
CA ALA A 268 -3.55 -3.84 15.49
C ALA A 268 -2.25 -4.63 15.35
N ALA A 269 -2.11 -5.67 16.18
CA ALA A 269 -0.96 -6.58 16.09
C ALA A 269 -1.08 -7.53 14.88
N TYR A 270 -2.30 -7.76 14.38
CA TYR A 270 -2.59 -8.70 13.30
C TYR A 270 -3.77 -8.22 12.46
N ASN A 271 -3.71 -8.51 11.15
CA ASN A 271 -4.86 -8.49 10.26
C ASN A 271 -5.21 -9.93 9.88
N PHE A 272 -6.50 -10.25 9.93
CA PHE A 272 -7.01 -11.56 9.53
C PHE A 272 -7.81 -11.41 8.25
N GLU A 273 -7.24 -11.90 7.15
CA GLU A 273 -7.84 -11.82 5.82
C GLU A 273 -8.58 -13.12 5.51
N ILE A 274 -9.85 -12.97 5.12
CA ILE A 274 -10.78 -14.07 4.81
C ILE A 274 -11.52 -13.73 3.52
N ASN A 275 -12.16 -14.72 2.89
CA ASN A 275 -12.91 -14.45 1.68
C ASN A 275 -14.13 -13.58 1.99
N ALA A 276 -14.54 -12.76 1.00
CA ALA A 276 -15.74 -11.95 1.13
C ALA A 276 -16.96 -12.84 1.41
N GLY A 277 -17.74 -12.47 2.43
CA GLY A 277 -18.92 -13.22 2.88
C GLY A 277 -18.66 -14.24 3.99
N GLU A 278 -17.41 -14.69 4.19
CA GLU A 278 -17.10 -15.70 5.21
C GLU A 278 -17.39 -15.20 6.63
N ALA A 279 -17.15 -13.92 6.93
CA ALA A 279 -17.52 -13.33 8.22
C ALA A 279 -19.02 -13.51 8.51
N SER A 280 -19.88 -13.26 7.52
CA SER A 280 -21.32 -13.42 7.67
C SER A 280 -21.73 -14.88 7.73
N GLU A 281 -21.10 -15.74 6.91
CA GLU A 281 -21.38 -17.18 6.86
C GLU A 281 -21.05 -17.86 8.19
N PHE A 282 -19.92 -17.51 8.80
CA PHE A 282 -19.47 -18.03 10.08
C PHE A 282 -19.96 -17.21 11.28
N GLY A 283 -20.73 -16.14 11.05
CA GLY A 283 -21.30 -15.29 12.09
C GLY A 283 -20.27 -14.51 12.92
N ILE A 284 -19.08 -14.26 12.35
CA ILE A 284 -18.00 -13.48 12.96
C ILE A 284 -18.41 -12.02 13.07
N ARG A 285 -18.22 -11.42 14.25
CA ARG A 285 -18.61 -10.04 14.59
C ARG A 285 -17.45 -9.27 15.22
N VAL A 286 -17.55 -7.95 15.16
CA VAL A 286 -16.66 -7.07 15.92
C VAL A 286 -16.80 -7.38 17.41
N GLY A 287 -15.67 -7.62 18.08
CA GLY A 287 -15.60 -8.03 19.48
C GLY A 287 -15.45 -9.55 19.69
N ASP A 288 -15.60 -10.36 18.64
CA ASP A 288 -15.33 -11.79 18.75
C ASP A 288 -13.83 -12.06 18.94
N ALA A 289 -13.49 -13.00 19.82
CA ALA A 289 -12.12 -13.36 20.09
C ALA A 289 -11.53 -14.24 18.98
N VAL A 290 -10.37 -13.85 18.46
CA VAL A 290 -9.59 -14.64 17.50
C VAL A 290 -8.43 -15.32 18.23
N ARG A 291 -8.26 -16.63 18.03
CA ARG A 291 -7.18 -17.42 18.66
C ARG A 291 -6.24 -17.97 17.60
N PHE A 292 -4.97 -17.63 17.71
CA PHE A 292 -3.90 -18.19 16.87
C PHE A 292 -3.04 -19.13 17.70
N SER A 293 -2.62 -20.27 17.12
CA SER A 293 -1.64 -21.13 17.80
C SER A 293 -0.32 -20.37 17.93
N GLY A 294 0.17 -20.18 19.16
CA GLY A 294 1.40 -19.42 19.44
C GLY A 294 1.19 -18.07 20.14
N ILE A 295 -0.05 -17.63 20.39
CA ILE A 295 -0.34 -16.44 21.20
C ILE A 295 -0.76 -16.89 22.61
N PRO A 296 -0.12 -16.38 23.68
CA PRO A 296 -0.52 -16.69 25.05
C PRO A 296 -1.95 -16.22 25.35
N ASP A 297 -2.72 -17.02 26.10
CA ASP A 297 -4.15 -16.76 26.37
C ASP A 297 -4.45 -15.37 26.96
N HIS A 298 -3.49 -14.75 27.65
CA HIS A 298 -3.64 -13.44 28.30
C HIS A 298 -3.50 -12.23 27.36
N VAL A 299 -3.12 -12.43 26.09
CA VAL A 299 -2.98 -11.35 25.10
C VAL A 299 -4.32 -11.03 24.41
N GLY A 300 -5.30 -11.93 24.48
CA GLY A 300 -6.64 -11.74 23.90
C GLY A 300 -7.64 -10.98 24.78
N ASP A 301 -7.30 -10.72 26.04
CA ASP A 301 -8.24 -10.17 27.05
C ASP A 301 -8.16 -8.63 27.19
N THR A 302 -7.36 -7.94 26.37
CA THR A 302 -7.10 -6.48 26.53
C THR A 302 -8.09 -5.56 25.81
N CYS A 303 -9.12 -6.09 25.17
CA CYS A 303 -10.18 -5.30 24.55
C CYS A 303 -11.47 -5.38 25.39
N GLU A 304 -11.50 -4.70 26.53
CA GLU A 304 -12.74 -4.29 27.23
C GLU A 304 -12.92 -2.77 27.16
#